data_AF-Q98NB2-F1
#
_entry.id   AF-Q98NB2-F1
#
_cell.length_a   1.000
_cell.length_b   1.000
_cell.length_c   1.000
_cell.angle_alpha   90.00
_cell.angle_beta   90.00
_cell.angle_gamma   90.00
#
_symmetry.space_group_name_H-M   'P 1'
#
loop_
_entity.id
_entity.type
_entity.pdbx_description
1 polymer ?
#
loop_
_entity_poly.entity_id
_entity_poly.type
_entity_poly.pdbx_seq_one_letter_code
_entity_poly.pdbx_strand_id
1 'polypeptide(L)'
;MFAANSRSAIAVPSVGQLVLPLCAVIALLSAPAMAHDAKPTAAKPQGWSYPFACCANYDCHEVSQTSISERPEGYVIKDTGEVLAYSDRRIKDSPDGEYHWCAHEAGLDAGKTICLFVPPSSY
;
A
#
# COMPACT_ATOMS: atom_id res chain seq x y z
N MET A 1 45.81 62.86 4.74
CA MET A 1 44.92 62.03 3.91
C MET A 1 44.33 60.96 4.83
N PHE A 2 43.04 61.03 5.14
CA PHE A 2 42.38 60.09 6.06
C PHE A 2 41.66 59.01 5.25
N ALA A 3 42.04 57.75 5.44
CA ALA A 3 41.33 56.61 4.86
C ALA A 3 40.24 56.14 5.84
N ALA A 4 38.99 56.16 5.42
CA ALA A 4 37.87 55.61 6.18
C ALA A 4 37.81 54.09 5.97
N ASN A 5 37.82 53.33 7.07
CA ASN A 5 37.72 51.88 7.04
C ASN A 5 36.23 51.48 7.08
N SER A 6 35.69 50.98 5.98
CA SER A 6 34.32 50.48 5.90
C SER A 6 34.18 49.17 6.67
N ARG A 7 33.37 49.16 7.74
CA ARG A 7 32.97 47.94 8.43
C ARG A 7 31.81 47.30 7.69
N SER A 8 32.02 46.12 7.12
CA SER A 8 30.94 45.30 6.58
C SER A 8 30.10 44.71 7.72
N ALA A 9 28.81 45.01 7.74
CA ALA A 9 27.85 44.35 8.62
C ALA A 9 27.52 42.97 8.03
N ILE A 10 27.84 41.90 8.75
CA ILE A 10 27.38 40.55 8.42
C ILE A 10 25.94 40.44 8.92
N ALA A 11 24.99 40.31 8.01
CA ALA A 11 23.60 40.04 8.35
C ALA A 11 23.50 38.65 8.98
N VAL A 12 23.20 38.59 10.28
CA VAL A 12 22.88 37.33 10.95
C VAL A 12 21.41 37.02 10.65
N PRO A 13 21.09 35.94 9.91
CA PRO A 13 19.70 35.60 9.65
C PRO A 13 19.00 35.36 10.99
N SER A 14 17.82 35.98 11.16
CA SER A 14 16.99 35.77 12.34
C SER A 14 16.64 34.28 12.42
N VAL A 15 16.65 33.70 13.63
CA VAL A 15 16.28 32.30 13.87
C VAL A 15 14.98 31.92 13.15
N GLY A 16 14.02 32.86 13.05
CA GLY A 16 12.75 32.66 12.33
C GLY A 16 12.85 32.43 10.81
N GLN A 17 13.91 32.89 10.13
CA GLN A 17 14.12 32.66 8.69
C GLN A 17 14.51 31.22 8.35
N LEU A 18 15.04 30.45 9.31
CA LEU A 18 15.40 29.05 9.14
C LEU A 18 14.29 28.07 9.55
N VAL A 19 13.36 28.47 10.44
CA VAL A 19 12.28 27.58 10.92
C VAL A 19 11.18 27.38 9.87
N LEU A 20 10.82 28.43 9.13
CA LEU A 20 9.77 28.40 8.09
C LEU A 20 10.06 27.39 6.95
N PRO A 21 11.25 27.38 6.30
CA PRO A 21 11.54 26.39 5.27
C PRO A 21 11.65 24.96 5.83
N LEU A 22 12.13 24.79 7.07
CA LEU A 22 12.25 23.47 7.69
C LEU A 22 10.88 22.83 7.96
N CYS A 23 9.92 23.59 8.49
CA CYS A 23 8.54 23.10 8.68
C CYS A 23 7.86 22.75 7.34
N ALA A 24 8.12 23.51 6.28
CA ALA A 24 7.59 23.22 4.94
C ALA A 24 8.13 21.91 4.36
N VAL A 25 9.42 21.60 4.57
CA VAL A 25 10.02 20.34 4.13
C VAL A 25 9.47 19.14 4.91
N ILE A 26 9.27 19.28 6.22
CA ILE A 26 8.70 18.20 7.06
C ILE A 26 7.26 17.88 6.62
N ALA A 27 6.44 18.89 6.31
CA ALA A 27 5.08 18.70 5.84
C ALA A 27 5.00 18.00 4.47
N LEU A 28 5.98 18.22 3.59
CA LEU A 28 6.08 17.53 2.30
C LEU A 28 6.50 16.05 2.42
N LEU A 29 7.18 15.67 3.51
CA LEU A 29 7.64 14.31 3.77
C LEU A 29 6.61 13.44 4.51
N SER A 30 5.56 14.05 5.06
CA SER A 30 4.49 13.36 5.82
C SER A 30 3.35 12.80 4.96
N ALA A 31 3.62 12.45 3.69
CA ALA A 31 2.64 11.75 2.88
C ALA A 31 2.28 10.40 3.54
N PRO A 32 0.99 10.03 3.65
CA PRO A 32 0.60 8.75 4.22
C PRO A 32 1.20 7.62 3.38
N ALA A 33 1.95 6.72 4.03
CA ALA A 33 2.48 5.53 3.41
C ALA A 33 1.34 4.51 3.19
N MET A 34 0.84 4.40 1.97
CA MET A 34 -0.23 3.48 1.57
C MET A 34 0.27 2.17 0.95
N ALA A 35 1.53 1.81 1.22
CA ALA A 35 2.15 0.63 0.61
C ALA A 35 1.49 -0.70 1.05
N HIS A 36 0.63 -0.67 2.06
CA HIS A 36 0.11 -1.85 2.75
C HIS A 36 -1.43 -1.94 2.71
N ASP A 37 -2.08 -0.99 2.04
CA ASP A 37 -3.53 -0.91 1.88
C ASP A 37 -3.92 -1.22 0.43
N ALA A 38 -5.12 -1.71 0.23
CA ALA A 38 -5.74 -1.75 -1.08
C ALA A 38 -5.97 -0.32 -1.57
N LYS A 39 -5.60 -0.08 -2.83
CA LYS A 39 -5.69 1.25 -3.45
C LYS A 39 -7.15 1.70 -3.58
N PRO A 40 -7.41 3.01 -3.68
CA PRO A 40 -8.73 3.50 -4.01
C PRO A 40 -9.30 2.90 -5.30
N THR A 41 -10.54 2.44 -5.22
CA THR A 41 -11.35 1.99 -6.36
C THR A 41 -12.64 2.80 -6.45
N ALA A 42 -13.45 2.57 -7.48
CA ALA A 42 -14.78 3.19 -7.57
C ALA A 42 -15.69 2.77 -6.38
N ALA A 43 -15.60 1.52 -5.95
CA ALA A 43 -16.39 0.99 -4.82
C ALA A 43 -15.79 1.39 -3.45
N LYS A 44 -14.47 1.62 -3.38
CA LYS A 44 -13.77 2.11 -2.18
C LYS A 44 -12.91 3.32 -2.52
N PRO A 45 -13.48 4.53 -2.60
CA PRO A 45 -12.76 5.74 -3.01
C PRO A 45 -11.63 6.19 -2.07
N GLN A 46 -11.57 5.63 -0.87
CA GLN A 46 -10.50 5.88 0.10
C GLN A 46 -9.55 4.68 0.24
N GLY A 47 -9.72 3.63 -0.57
CA GLY A 47 -9.07 2.34 -0.36
C GLY A 47 -9.60 1.61 0.87
N TRP A 48 -8.89 0.58 1.30
CA TRP A 48 -9.18 -0.18 2.51
C TRP A 48 -7.96 -0.98 2.97
N SER A 49 -7.91 -1.33 4.25
CA SER A 49 -6.79 -2.07 4.83
C SER A 49 -7.08 -3.56 4.88
N TYR A 50 -6.09 -4.37 4.48
CA TYR A 50 -6.17 -5.81 4.66
C TYR A 50 -6.13 -6.18 6.14
N PRO A 51 -6.90 -7.19 6.60
CA PRO A 51 -6.77 -7.74 7.94
C PRO A 51 -5.33 -8.20 8.22
N PHE A 52 -4.83 -7.92 9.42
CA PHE A 52 -3.47 -8.28 9.82
C PHE A 52 -3.16 -9.78 9.64
N ALA A 53 -4.16 -10.64 9.87
CA ALA A 53 -4.06 -12.08 9.68
C ALA A 53 -3.82 -12.52 8.22
N CYS A 54 -4.08 -11.65 7.23
CA CYS A 54 -3.93 -11.96 5.81
C CYS A 54 -2.69 -11.33 5.18
N CYS A 55 -2.26 -10.16 5.65
CA CYS A 55 -1.25 -9.35 4.95
C CYS A 55 0.06 -9.20 5.72
N ALA A 56 0.02 -9.25 7.06
CA ALA A 56 1.09 -8.78 7.94
C ALA A 56 1.75 -7.44 7.50
N ASN A 57 1.02 -6.64 6.70
CA ASN A 57 1.43 -5.42 5.99
C ASN A 57 2.38 -5.56 4.80
N TYR A 58 2.56 -6.71 4.14
CA TYR A 58 3.41 -6.76 2.93
C TYR A 58 3.08 -7.88 1.93
N ASP A 59 2.16 -8.79 2.26
CA ASP A 59 1.92 -9.99 1.44
C ASP A 59 0.78 -9.84 0.42
N CYS A 60 0.02 -8.73 0.41
CA CYS A 60 -1.22 -8.59 -0.38
C CYS A 60 -1.15 -7.53 -1.47
N HIS A 61 -1.71 -7.87 -2.63
CA HIS A 61 -1.92 -6.93 -3.74
C HIS A 61 -3.19 -7.25 -4.54
N GLU A 62 -3.74 -6.23 -5.20
CA GLU A 62 -4.79 -6.42 -6.21
C GLU A 62 -4.22 -7.20 -7.40
N VAL A 63 -4.98 -8.18 -7.89
CA VAL A 63 -4.62 -8.99 -9.06
C VAL A 63 -5.65 -8.83 -10.16
N SER A 64 -5.24 -9.10 -11.40
CA SER A 64 -6.16 -9.06 -12.54
C SER A 64 -7.33 -10.04 -12.33
N GLN A 65 -8.51 -9.67 -12.80
CA GLN A 65 -9.67 -10.57 -12.96
C GLN A 65 -9.33 -11.87 -13.73
N THR A 66 -8.25 -11.85 -14.52
CA THR A 66 -7.76 -13.02 -15.24
C THR A 66 -6.73 -13.85 -14.48
N SER A 67 -6.17 -13.38 -13.36
CA SER A 67 -5.22 -14.13 -12.52
C SER A 67 -5.91 -15.22 -11.69
N ILE A 68 -7.22 -15.07 -11.46
CA ILE A 68 -8.05 -16.04 -10.74
C ILE A 68 -9.01 -16.71 -11.73
N SER A 69 -9.14 -18.03 -11.68
CA SER A 69 -10.15 -18.77 -12.42
C SER A 69 -11.12 -19.41 -11.44
N GLU A 70 -12.38 -19.04 -11.52
CA GLU A 70 -13.44 -19.75 -10.82
C GLU A 70 -13.79 -21.05 -11.57
N ARG A 71 -13.94 -22.15 -10.83
CA ARG A 71 -14.21 -23.51 -11.34
C ARG A 71 -15.12 -24.26 -10.37
N PRO A 72 -15.73 -25.40 -10.77
CA PRO A 72 -16.58 -26.18 -9.87
C PRO A 72 -15.91 -26.60 -8.56
N GLU A 73 -14.60 -26.81 -8.58
CA GLU A 73 -13.79 -27.14 -7.40
C GLU A 73 -13.44 -25.95 -6.49
N GLY A 74 -13.56 -24.70 -6.98
CA GLY A 74 -13.21 -23.49 -6.25
C GLY A 74 -12.48 -22.44 -7.09
N TYR A 75 -11.68 -21.60 -6.43
CA TYR A 75 -10.86 -20.58 -7.08
C TYR A 75 -9.46 -21.12 -7.37
N VAL A 76 -9.01 -21.00 -8.61
CA VAL A 76 -7.67 -21.39 -9.04
C VAL A 76 -6.80 -20.15 -9.22
N ILE A 77 -5.70 -20.08 -8.48
CA ILE A 77 -4.64 -19.09 -8.71
C ILE A 77 -3.86 -19.52 -9.95
N LYS A 78 -3.93 -18.78 -11.05
CA LYS A 78 -3.32 -19.24 -12.31
C LYS A 78 -1.80 -19.33 -12.27
N ASP A 79 -1.15 -18.43 -11.51
CA ASP A 79 0.30 -18.36 -11.45
C ASP A 79 0.92 -19.59 -10.76
N THR A 80 0.22 -20.16 -9.77
CA THR A 80 0.73 -21.28 -8.96
C THR A 80 -0.01 -22.60 -9.22
N GLY A 81 -1.22 -22.54 -9.78
CA GLY A 81 -2.12 -23.67 -9.92
C GLY A 81 -2.80 -24.09 -8.60
N GLU A 82 -2.60 -23.36 -7.50
CA GLU A 82 -3.26 -23.64 -6.23
C GLU A 82 -4.79 -23.51 -6.39
N VAL A 83 -5.52 -24.49 -5.87
CA VAL A 83 -6.98 -24.49 -5.82
C VAL A 83 -7.45 -24.25 -4.40
N LEU A 84 -8.20 -23.17 -4.20
CA LEU A 84 -8.91 -22.84 -2.97
C LEU A 84 -10.36 -23.28 -3.11
N ALA A 85 -10.72 -24.40 -2.48
CA ALA A 85 -12.11 -24.84 -2.44
C ALA A 85 -12.99 -23.75 -1.82
N TYR A 86 -14.25 -23.64 -2.23
CA TYR A 86 -15.17 -22.58 -1.76
C TYR A 86 -15.34 -22.53 -0.23
N SER A 87 -15.10 -23.63 0.48
CA SER A 87 -15.13 -23.69 1.95
C SER A 87 -13.79 -23.34 2.63
N ASP A 88 -12.75 -23.01 1.86
CA ASP A 88 -11.46 -22.64 2.40
C ASP A 88 -11.57 -21.31 3.16
N ARG A 89 -11.20 -21.35 4.44
CA ARG A 89 -11.26 -20.20 5.34
C ARG A 89 -10.38 -19.02 4.92
N ARG A 90 -9.44 -19.24 4.00
CA ARG A 90 -8.55 -18.22 3.43
C ARG A 90 -9.29 -17.32 2.43
N ILE A 91 -10.42 -17.77 1.91
CA ILE A 91 -11.30 -16.96 1.06
C ILE A 91 -11.99 -15.89 1.92
N LYS A 92 -12.01 -14.65 1.41
CA LYS A 92 -12.59 -13.46 2.04
C LYS A 92 -13.41 -12.68 1.01
N ASP A 93 -14.41 -11.94 1.45
CA ASP A 93 -15.11 -11.01 0.58
C ASP A 93 -14.25 -9.77 0.34
N SER A 94 -14.10 -9.37 -0.93
CA SER A 94 -13.43 -8.13 -1.27
C SER A 94 -14.37 -6.93 -1.10
N PRO A 95 -14.03 -5.94 -0.25
CA PRO A 95 -14.88 -4.77 -0.03
C PRO A 95 -15.04 -3.87 -1.25
N ASP A 96 -14.09 -3.90 -2.19
CA ASP A 96 -14.06 -3.08 -3.39
C ASP A 96 -14.51 -3.80 -4.67
N GLY A 97 -14.84 -5.09 -4.58
CA GLY A 97 -15.26 -5.88 -5.72
C GLY A 97 -14.13 -6.30 -6.67
N GLU A 98 -12.87 -6.10 -6.29
CA GLU A 98 -11.71 -6.60 -7.04
C GLU A 98 -11.14 -7.88 -6.40
N TYR A 99 -10.32 -8.62 -7.14
CA TYR A 99 -9.56 -9.73 -6.56
C TYR A 99 -8.29 -9.21 -5.89
N HIS A 100 -8.05 -9.66 -4.66
CA HIS A 100 -6.76 -9.42 -3.99
C HIS A 100 -6.16 -10.74 -3.53
N TRP A 101 -4.92 -10.97 -3.90
CA TRP A 101 -4.20 -12.18 -3.55
C TRP A 101 -3.12 -11.84 -2.53
N CYS A 102 -3.16 -12.54 -1.41
CA CYS A 102 -2.15 -12.47 -0.37
C CYS A 102 -1.34 -13.76 -0.37
N ALA A 103 -0.05 -13.68 -0.65
CA ALA A 103 0.82 -14.85 -0.70
C ALA A 103 2.21 -14.52 -0.16
N HIS A 104 2.92 -15.54 0.31
CA HIS A 104 4.31 -15.35 0.68
C HIS A 104 5.12 -14.96 -0.56
N GLU A 105 5.78 -13.80 -0.53
CA GLU A 105 6.54 -13.26 -1.67
C GLU A 105 7.90 -13.96 -1.89
N ALA A 106 8.45 -14.57 -0.84
CA ALA A 106 9.79 -15.15 -0.88
C ALA A 106 9.95 -16.37 0.06
N GLY A 107 11.04 -17.09 -0.12
CA GLY A 107 11.39 -18.27 0.70
C GLY A 107 10.80 -19.56 0.17
N LEU A 108 10.81 -20.61 1.01
CA LEU A 108 10.36 -21.96 0.63
C LEU A 108 8.84 -22.03 0.42
N ASP A 109 8.09 -21.14 1.04
CA ASP A 109 6.63 -21.03 0.88
C ASP A 109 6.23 -19.99 -0.18
N ALA A 110 7.18 -19.49 -1.00
CA ALA A 110 6.86 -18.48 -2.01
C ALA A 110 5.70 -18.89 -2.93
N GLY A 111 4.72 -18.01 -3.11
CA GLY A 111 3.50 -18.24 -3.87
C GLY A 111 2.40 -19.03 -3.12
N LYS A 112 2.63 -19.47 -1.88
CA LYS A 112 1.59 -20.12 -1.09
C LYS A 112 0.60 -19.08 -0.57
N THR A 113 -0.69 -19.34 -0.82
CA THR A 113 -1.75 -18.39 -0.47
C THR A 113 -1.97 -18.30 1.04
N ILE A 114 -1.97 -17.06 1.54
CA ILE A 114 -2.37 -16.69 2.90
C ILE A 114 -3.88 -16.40 2.92
N CYS A 115 -4.34 -15.51 2.04
CA CYS A 115 -5.75 -15.17 1.84
C CYS A 115 -6.03 -14.85 0.37
N LEU A 116 -7.27 -15.08 -0.07
CA LEU A 116 -7.79 -14.62 -1.35
C LEU A 116 -9.06 -13.81 -1.10
N PHE A 117 -9.06 -12.53 -1.44
CA PHE A 117 -10.24 -11.69 -1.44
C PHE A 117 -10.90 -11.80 -2.82
N VAL A 118 -12.18 -12.17 -2.83
CA VAL A 118 -12.95 -12.39 -4.05
C VAL A 118 -14.09 -11.36 -4.14
N PRO A 119 -14.45 -10.89 -5.34
CA PRO A 119 -15.63 -10.06 -5.52
C PRO A 119 -16.87 -10.80 -4.99
N PRO A 120 -17.75 -10.14 -4.20
CA PRO A 120 -18.96 -10.78 -3.71
C PRO A 120 -19.85 -11.20 -4.88
N SER A 121 -20.48 -12.37 -4.77
CA SER A 121 -21.31 -12.97 -5.83
C SER A 121 -22.63 -12.21 -6.10
N SER A 122 -22.95 -11.18 -5.32
CA SER A 122 -23.97 -10.17 -5.61
C SER A 122 -23.64 -8.85 -4.92
N TYR A 123 -23.83 -7.72 -5.62
CA TYR A 123 -23.93 -6.38 -5.03
C TYR A 123 -25.39 -5.93 -4.92
#